data_AF-A0A7Y7ABK6-F1
#
_entry.id   AF-A0A7Y7ABK6-F1
#
_cell.length_a   1.000
_cell.length_b   1.000
_cell.length_c   1.000
_cell.angle_alpha   90.00
_cell.angle_beta   90.00
_cell.angle_gamma   90.00
#
_symmetry.space_group_name_H-M   'P 1'
#
loop_
_entity.id
_entity.type
_entity.pdbx_description
1 polymer ?
#
loop_
_entity_poly.entity_id
_entity_poly.type
_entity_poly.pdbx_seq_one_letter_code
_entity_poly.pdbx_strand_id
1 'polypeptide(L)'
;MILKTIKPFAFSIVLTTVACTSTSSQKNTIQEEETKESISYGIPREESELTEEQQAAFDAFNTLQTSTDKMNRLYSTFANTNHPFYPADTNFTITQSEFLTYMEQFVSKNCQNLSKDIRDELAKTAVAAQEVYTVLFCNTESEHLNVENGLPSSGTWVIPNILGRRDVIMVW
;
A
#
# COMPACT_ATOMS: atom_id res chain seq x y z
N MET A 1 -45.42 -24.88 -28.74
CA MET A 1 -44.39 -25.92 -28.99
C MET A 1 -43.69 -25.57 -30.31
N ILE A 2 -42.57 -24.85 -30.25
CA ILE A 2 -41.72 -24.58 -31.43
C ILE A 2 -40.28 -24.81 -30.95
N LEU A 3 -39.73 -25.97 -31.28
CA LEU A 3 -38.31 -26.29 -31.13
C LEU A 3 -37.52 -25.45 -32.14
N LYS A 4 -36.49 -24.73 -31.69
CA LYS A 4 -35.44 -24.22 -32.56
C LYS A 4 -34.10 -24.81 -32.14
N THR A 5 -33.44 -25.36 -33.15
CA THR A 5 -32.28 -26.24 -33.13
C THR A 5 -30.97 -25.47 -32.97
N ILE A 6 -30.03 -26.13 -32.32
CA ILE A 6 -28.65 -25.74 -31.98
C ILE A 6 -27.79 -25.55 -33.24
N LYS A 7 -26.83 -24.61 -33.19
CA LYS A 7 -25.56 -24.71 -33.93
C LYS A 7 -24.40 -24.27 -33.01
N PRO A 8 -23.38 -25.11 -32.79
CA PRO A 8 -22.17 -24.71 -32.08
C PRO A 8 -21.20 -24.01 -33.04
N PHE A 9 -20.71 -22.84 -32.66
CA PHE A 9 -19.68 -22.12 -33.40
C PHE A 9 -18.33 -22.40 -32.73
N ALA A 10 -17.51 -23.23 -33.38
CA ALA A 10 -16.13 -23.50 -33.00
C ALA A 10 -15.22 -22.72 -33.95
N PHE A 11 -14.37 -21.83 -33.44
CA PHE A 11 -13.19 -21.28 -34.15
C PHE A 11 -12.20 -20.79 -33.08
N SER A 12 -11.18 -21.58 -32.76
CA SER A 12 -9.85 -21.63 -33.38
C SER A 12 -8.87 -20.66 -32.72
N ILE A 13 -8.09 -21.20 -31.78
CA ILE A 13 -6.96 -20.54 -31.11
C ILE A 13 -5.81 -20.45 -32.12
N VAL A 14 -5.40 -19.23 -32.47
CA VAL A 14 -4.17 -18.97 -33.24
C VAL A 14 -3.09 -18.54 -32.25
N LEU A 15 -2.14 -19.43 -32.00
CA LEU A 15 -0.97 -19.22 -31.16
C LEU A 15 0.22 -18.86 -32.07
N THR A 16 0.56 -17.58 -32.19
CA THR A 16 1.75 -17.13 -32.93
C THR A 16 2.93 -16.96 -31.99
N THR A 17 3.87 -17.89 -32.04
CA THR A 17 5.20 -17.81 -31.42
C THR A 17 6.11 -16.95 -32.30
N VAL A 18 6.43 -15.73 -31.85
CA VAL A 18 7.50 -14.93 -32.48
C VAL A 18 8.83 -15.36 -31.87
N ALA A 19 9.66 -16.01 -32.70
CA ALA A 19 11.01 -16.41 -32.34
C ALA A 19 11.97 -15.21 -32.34
N CYS A 20 12.89 -15.25 -31.36
CA CYS A 20 14.00 -14.33 -31.18
C CYS A 20 14.88 -14.18 -32.43
N THR A 21 15.21 -12.95 -32.78
CA THR A 21 16.41 -12.64 -33.57
C THR A 21 17.31 -11.72 -32.73
N SER A 22 18.36 -12.30 -32.16
CA SER A 22 19.49 -11.58 -31.59
C SER A 22 20.44 -11.17 -32.71
N THR A 23 20.42 -9.90 -33.10
CA THR A 23 21.44 -9.33 -33.99
C THR A 23 22.64 -8.88 -33.18
N SER A 24 23.75 -9.57 -33.40
CA SER A 24 25.10 -9.17 -32.99
C SER A 24 25.52 -7.92 -33.76
N SER A 25 25.86 -6.84 -33.04
CA SER A 25 26.55 -5.68 -33.59
C SER A 25 27.83 -5.41 -32.80
N GLN A 26 28.89 -5.18 -33.58
CA GLN A 26 30.26 -4.98 -33.18
C GLN A 26 30.48 -3.75 -32.29
N LYS A 27 31.26 -3.97 -31.23
CA LYS A 27 32.51 -3.28 -30.89
C LYS A 27 32.54 -1.76 -31.06
N ASN A 28 32.43 -1.05 -29.94
CA ASN A 28 33.21 0.16 -29.68
C ASN A 28 33.71 0.12 -28.23
N THR A 29 35.03 0.11 -28.11
CA THR A 29 35.77 0.23 -26.86
C THR A 29 35.61 1.64 -26.33
N ILE A 30 34.87 1.79 -25.23
CA ILE A 30 35.00 2.92 -24.31
C ILE A 30 35.36 2.29 -22.98
N GLN A 31 36.46 2.79 -22.43
CA GLN A 31 37.10 2.32 -21.21
C GLN A 31 36.26 2.82 -20.02
N GLU A 32 35.27 2.03 -19.60
CA GLU A 32 34.60 2.20 -18.31
C GLU A 32 35.49 1.59 -17.23
N GLU A 33 35.96 2.42 -16.31
CA GLU A 33 36.45 1.97 -15.00
C GLU A 33 35.30 1.24 -14.29
N GLU A 34 35.30 -0.09 -14.38
CA GLU A 34 34.55 -0.95 -13.48
C GLU A 34 35.08 -0.74 -12.06
N THR A 35 34.51 0.23 -11.37
CA THR A 35 34.46 0.21 -9.91
C THR A 35 33.62 -1.01 -9.57
N LYS A 36 34.29 -2.13 -9.28
CA LYS A 36 33.68 -3.32 -8.71
C LYS A 36 33.16 -2.95 -7.32
N GLU A 37 31.96 -2.37 -7.28
CA GLU A 37 31.13 -2.40 -6.10
C GLU A 37 30.93 -3.89 -5.79
N SER A 38 31.66 -4.36 -4.79
CA SER A 38 31.38 -5.61 -4.13
C SER A 38 29.92 -5.53 -3.70
N ILE A 39 29.06 -6.26 -4.39
CA ILE A 39 27.71 -6.57 -3.92
C ILE A 39 27.93 -7.30 -2.60
N SER A 40 27.90 -6.51 -1.52
CA SER A 40 27.78 -7.01 -0.17
C SER A 40 26.44 -7.71 -0.16
N TYR A 41 26.47 -9.05 -0.21
CA TYR A 41 25.31 -9.87 0.10
C TYR A 41 24.96 -9.53 1.54
N GLY A 42 24.09 -8.52 1.70
CA GLY A 42 23.61 -8.08 3.00
C GLY A 42 23.15 -9.31 3.75
N ILE A 43 23.67 -9.47 4.96
CA ILE A 43 23.19 -10.47 5.90
C ILE A 43 21.66 -10.40 5.86
N PRO A 44 20.95 -11.52 5.61
CA PRO A 44 19.50 -11.53 5.64
C PRO A 44 19.06 -10.88 6.94
N ARG A 45 18.37 -9.74 6.84
CA ARG A 45 17.89 -9.01 8.00
C ARG A 45 16.95 -9.98 8.72
N GLU A 46 17.39 -10.52 9.84
CA GLU A 46 16.61 -11.44 10.64
C GLU A 46 15.37 -10.66 11.08
N GLU A 47 14.25 -10.91 10.40
CA GLU A 47 12.99 -10.24 10.71
C GLU A 47 12.59 -10.71 12.11
N SER A 48 12.79 -9.84 13.10
CA SER A 48 12.44 -10.15 14.48
C SER A 48 10.99 -10.61 14.56
N GLU A 49 10.75 -11.70 15.29
CA GLU A 49 9.40 -12.20 15.54
C GLU A 49 8.52 -11.07 16.09
N LEU A 50 7.29 -10.98 15.57
CA LEU A 50 6.33 -9.98 16.04
C LEU A 50 5.85 -10.34 17.43
N THR A 51 5.66 -9.35 18.29
CA THR A 51 4.93 -9.54 19.53
C THR A 51 3.45 -9.84 19.24
N GLU A 52 2.74 -10.40 20.21
CA GLU A 52 1.30 -10.65 20.10
C GLU A 52 0.53 -9.36 19.77
N GLU A 53 0.92 -8.23 20.37
CA GLU A 53 0.30 -6.92 20.13
C GLU A 53 0.54 -6.43 18.69
N GLN A 54 1.76 -6.60 18.16
CA GLN A 54 2.09 -6.21 16.79
C GLN A 54 1.36 -7.08 15.76
N GLN A 55 1.22 -8.38 16.03
CA GLN A 55 0.43 -9.28 15.20
C GLN A 55 -1.05 -8.90 15.22
N ALA A 56 -1.61 -8.62 16.40
CA ALA A 56 -2.98 -8.15 16.54
C ALA A 56 -3.21 -6.83 15.78
N ALA A 57 -2.25 -5.92 15.80
CA ALA A 57 -2.30 -4.68 15.02
C ALA A 57 -2.38 -4.94 13.51
N PHE A 58 -1.61 -5.91 13.00
CA PHE A 58 -1.68 -6.30 11.59
C PHE A 58 -3.01 -6.97 11.23
N ASP A 59 -3.56 -7.79 12.12
CA ASP A 59 -4.86 -8.41 11.93
C ASP A 59 -6.00 -7.37 11.94
N ALA A 60 -5.89 -6.34 12.80
CA ALA A 60 -6.79 -5.21 12.81
C ALA A 60 -6.72 -4.39 11.50
N PHE A 61 -5.53 -4.13 10.96
CA PHE A 61 -5.38 -3.51 9.63
C PHE A 61 -6.04 -4.34 8.52
N ASN A 62 -5.83 -5.66 8.52
CA ASN A 62 -6.44 -6.55 7.53
C ASN A 62 -7.98 -6.53 7.63
N THR A 63 -8.49 -6.52 8.86
CA THR A 63 -9.93 -6.43 9.13
C THR A 63 -10.50 -5.10 8.64
N LEU A 64 -9.85 -3.98 8.97
CA LEU A 64 -10.29 -2.66 8.51
C LEU A 64 -10.25 -2.54 6.98
N GLN A 65 -9.20 -3.05 6.31
CA GLN A 65 -9.08 -3.04 4.86
C GLN A 65 -10.30 -3.67 4.18
N THR A 66 -10.79 -4.78 4.73
CA THR A 66 -11.96 -5.52 4.21
C THR A 66 -13.31 -5.00 4.69
N SER A 67 -13.31 -4.08 5.68
CA SER A 67 -14.54 -3.55 6.29
C SER A 67 -14.89 -2.12 5.85
N THR A 68 -14.11 -1.53 4.94
CA THR A 68 -14.42 -0.21 4.39
C THR A 68 -15.68 -0.26 3.52
N ASP A 69 -16.54 0.77 3.61
CA ASP A 69 -17.79 0.86 2.87
C ASP A 69 -17.58 0.99 1.36
N LYS A 70 -16.42 1.53 0.96
CA LYS A 70 -15.95 1.64 -0.42
C LYS A 70 -14.60 0.95 -0.55
N MET A 71 -14.42 0.20 -1.64
CA MET A 71 -13.15 -0.45 -1.94
C MET A 71 -11.99 0.56 -2.01
N ASN A 72 -10.79 0.08 -1.64
CA ASN A 72 -9.52 0.81 -1.74
C ASN A 72 -9.44 2.09 -0.90
N ARG A 73 -10.17 2.16 0.23
CA ARG A 73 -10.05 3.27 1.19
C ARG A 73 -8.92 3.06 2.18
N LEU A 74 -8.68 1.83 2.61
CA LEU A 74 -7.55 1.44 3.45
C LEU A 74 -6.97 0.16 2.87
N TYR A 75 -5.66 0.11 2.63
CA TYR A 75 -5.01 -1.12 2.19
C TYR A 75 -3.53 -1.17 2.57
N SER A 76 -2.98 -2.38 2.67
CA SER A 76 -1.55 -2.62 2.91
C SER A 76 -0.80 -3.08 1.66
N THR A 77 0.48 -2.72 1.55
CA THR A 77 1.44 -3.25 0.56
C THR A 77 2.71 -3.74 1.24
N PHE A 78 3.67 -4.30 0.48
CA PHE A 78 5.00 -4.59 1.02
C PHE A 78 5.70 -3.31 1.49
N ALA A 79 6.57 -3.43 2.49
CA ALA A 79 7.32 -2.31 3.03
C ALA A 79 8.16 -1.61 1.97
N ASN A 80 8.17 -0.28 2.00
CA ASN A 80 8.95 0.58 1.13
C ASN A 80 8.68 0.35 -0.37
N THR A 81 7.44 0.02 -0.71
CA THR A 81 7.06 -0.12 -2.12
C THR A 81 7.01 1.25 -2.78
N ASN A 82 7.38 1.34 -4.06
CA ASN A 82 7.21 2.58 -4.82
C ASN A 82 5.72 2.80 -5.13
N HIS A 83 5.13 3.83 -4.53
CA HIS A 83 3.72 4.19 -4.72
C HIS A 83 3.56 5.21 -5.84
N PRO A 84 2.41 5.24 -6.56
CA PRO A 84 2.13 6.25 -7.59
C PRO A 84 2.21 7.70 -7.10
N PHE A 85 2.24 7.90 -5.78
CA PHE A 85 2.26 9.18 -5.10
C PHE A 85 3.68 9.63 -4.69
N TYR A 86 4.72 9.10 -5.33
CA TYR A 86 6.11 9.50 -5.09
C TYR A 86 6.57 10.55 -6.13
N PRO A 87 7.27 11.63 -5.72
CA PRO A 87 7.53 12.01 -4.32
C PRO A 87 6.27 12.53 -3.64
N ALA A 88 6.18 12.33 -2.33
CA ALA A 88 5.10 12.91 -1.53
C ALA A 88 5.21 14.44 -1.48
N ASP A 89 4.07 15.13 -1.36
CA ASP A 89 4.03 16.60 -1.27
C ASP A 89 4.66 17.10 0.03
N THR A 90 4.40 16.37 1.12
CA THR A 90 5.04 16.59 2.41
C THR A 90 5.13 15.29 3.20
N ASN A 91 5.91 15.30 4.26
CA ASN A 91 5.94 14.24 5.25
C ASN A 91 5.93 14.82 6.66
N PHE A 92 5.38 14.06 7.59
CA PHE A 92 5.37 14.41 9.00
C PHE A 92 5.42 13.15 9.85
N THR A 93 5.81 13.32 11.11
CA THR A 93 5.87 12.25 12.10
C THR A 93 4.73 12.43 13.09
N ILE A 94 4.02 11.35 13.40
CA ILE A 94 2.96 11.31 14.41
C ILE A 94 3.23 10.22 15.43
N THR A 95 2.80 10.46 16.65
CA THR A 95 2.76 9.44 17.70
C THR A 95 1.58 8.48 17.49
N GLN A 96 1.60 7.34 18.19
CA GLN A 96 0.49 6.39 18.21
C GLN A 96 -0.84 7.03 18.63
N SER A 97 -0.86 7.92 19.62
CA SER A 97 -2.08 8.56 20.12
C SER A 97 -2.63 9.59 19.13
N GLU A 98 -1.76 10.30 18.41
CA GLU A 98 -2.17 11.14 17.29
C GLU A 98 -2.72 10.27 16.17
N PHE A 99 -2.05 9.17 15.82
CA PHE A 99 -2.55 8.25 14.78
C PHE A 99 -3.90 7.65 15.16
N LEU A 100 -4.13 7.30 16.43
CA LEU A 100 -5.42 6.84 16.93
C LEU A 100 -6.52 7.85 16.61
N THR A 101 -6.28 9.13 16.91
CA THR A 101 -7.24 10.21 16.68
C THR A 101 -7.65 10.29 15.20
N TYR A 102 -6.69 10.15 14.28
CA TYR A 102 -6.97 10.15 12.84
C TYR A 102 -7.61 8.85 12.36
N MET A 103 -7.20 7.70 12.90
CA MET A 103 -7.79 6.41 12.55
C MET A 103 -9.25 6.34 12.99
N GLU A 104 -9.60 6.81 14.19
CA GLU A 104 -10.98 6.91 14.69
C GLU A 104 -11.84 7.79 13.76
N GLN A 105 -11.32 8.95 13.35
CA GLN A 105 -12.00 9.81 12.37
C GLN A 105 -12.18 9.09 11.03
N PHE A 106 -11.15 8.42 10.54
CA PHE A 106 -11.18 7.69 9.28
C PHE A 106 -12.23 6.58 9.29
N VAL A 107 -12.21 5.69 10.29
CA VAL A 107 -13.16 4.57 10.38
C VAL A 107 -14.59 5.03 10.63
N SER A 108 -14.79 6.15 11.34
CA SER A 108 -16.12 6.73 11.53
C SER A 108 -16.77 7.16 10.21
N LYS A 109 -15.95 7.62 9.25
CA LYS A 109 -16.37 8.07 7.92
C LYS A 109 -16.48 6.91 6.91
N ASN A 110 -15.56 5.96 6.96
CA ASN A 110 -15.34 4.98 5.90
C ASN A 110 -15.71 3.53 6.25
N CYS A 111 -16.10 3.23 7.49
CA CYS A 111 -16.49 1.89 7.94
C CYS A 111 -17.87 1.90 8.63
N GLN A 112 -18.86 2.59 8.08
CA GLN A 112 -20.18 2.80 8.69
C GLN A 112 -21.00 1.51 8.88
N ASN A 113 -20.65 0.44 8.16
CA ASN A 113 -21.26 -0.88 8.37
C ASN A 113 -20.83 -1.58 9.66
N LEU A 114 -19.75 -1.13 10.31
CA LEU A 114 -19.32 -1.61 11.62
C LEU A 114 -19.96 -0.79 12.74
N SER A 115 -20.29 -1.44 13.86
CA SER A 115 -20.72 -0.73 15.08
C SER A 115 -19.59 0.17 15.61
N LYS A 116 -19.95 1.22 16.34
CA LYS A 116 -18.98 2.18 16.91
C LYS A 116 -17.91 1.47 17.75
N ASP A 117 -18.31 0.58 18.65
CA ASP A 117 -17.39 -0.09 19.57
C ASP A 117 -16.35 -0.94 18.80
N ILE A 118 -16.78 -1.66 17.76
CA ILE A 118 -15.89 -2.45 16.91
C ILE A 118 -14.94 -1.54 16.11
N ARG A 119 -15.41 -0.39 15.61
CA ARG A 119 -14.55 0.56 14.91
C ARG A 119 -13.46 1.11 15.83
N ASP A 120 -13.82 1.51 17.03
CA ASP A 120 -12.89 2.09 18.00
C ASP A 120 -11.86 1.05 18.46
N GLU A 121 -12.29 -0.19 18.71
CA GLU A 121 -11.40 -1.30 19.07
C GLU A 121 -10.41 -1.62 17.94
N LEU A 122 -10.89 -1.73 16.70
CA LEU A 122 -10.02 -1.99 15.54
C LEU A 122 -9.05 -0.83 15.28
N ALA A 123 -9.52 0.42 15.39
CA ALA A 123 -8.66 1.60 15.25
C ALA A 123 -7.55 1.59 16.31
N LYS A 124 -7.91 1.39 17.58
CA LYS A 124 -6.95 1.30 18.70
C LYS A 124 -5.94 0.17 18.50
N THR A 125 -6.41 -0.99 18.08
CA THR A 125 -5.54 -2.16 17.88
C THR A 125 -4.62 -1.97 16.69
N ALA A 126 -5.11 -1.43 15.57
CA ALA A 126 -4.31 -1.22 14.37
C ALA A 126 -3.14 -0.25 14.60
N VAL A 127 -3.37 0.85 15.32
CA VAL A 127 -2.31 1.82 15.62
C VAL A 127 -1.35 1.35 16.73
N ALA A 128 -1.60 0.18 17.34
CA ALA A 128 -0.73 -0.38 18.37
C ALA A 128 0.59 -0.97 17.81
N ALA A 129 0.76 -1.04 16.49
CA ALA A 129 1.92 -1.69 15.87
C ALA A 129 3.27 -1.07 16.30
N GLN A 130 3.34 0.27 16.45
CA GLN A 130 4.54 0.98 16.90
C GLN A 130 4.18 2.33 17.54
N GLU A 131 5.11 2.94 18.25
CA GLU A 131 4.87 4.18 19.00
C GLU A 131 4.87 5.44 18.12
N VAL A 132 5.60 5.42 17.01
CA VAL A 132 5.85 6.58 16.16
C VAL A 132 5.75 6.18 14.70
N TYR A 133 5.06 6.99 13.90
CA TYR A 133 4.81 6.75 12.48
C TYR A 133 5.29 7.94 11.64
N THR A 134 5.95 7.64 10.53
CA THR A 134 6.13 8.61 9.45
C THR A 134 4.93 8.51 8.52
N VAL A 135 4.38 9.65 8.15
CA VAL A 135 3.29 9.75 7.17
C VAL A 135 3.80 10.56 5.99
N LEU A 136 3.68 9.99 4.80
CA LEU A 136 3.89 10.66 3.52
C LEU A 136 2.51 11.10 3.01
N PHE A 137 2.33 12.40 2.87
CA PHE A 137 1.06 12.99 2.45
C PHE A 137 1.10 13.40 0.99
N CYS A 138 0.06 13.01 0.26
CA CYS A 138 -0.09 13.30 -1.16
C CYS A 138 -1.49 13.85 -1.41
N ASN A 139 -1.57 15.08 -1.92
CA ASN A 139 -2.81 15.74 -2.24
C ASN A 139 -3.27 15.32 -3.64
N THR A 140 -4.36 14.56 -3.71
CA THR A 140 -4.90 14.08 -4.99
C THR A 140 -5.75 15.13 -5.72
N GLU A 141 -6.20 16.17 -5.01
CA GLU A 141 -7.03 17.23 -5.59
C GLU A 141 -6.30 18.57 -5.49
N SER A 142 -6.37 19.39 -6.53
CA SER A 142 -5.80 20.76 -6.55
C SER A 142 -6.48 21.72 -5.57
N GLU A 143 -7.28 21.21 -4.64
CA GLU A 143 -7.95 21.99 -3.62
C GLU A 143 -6.94 22.47 -2.59
N HIS A 144 -7.03 23.76 -2.25
CA HIS A 144 -6.21 24.38 -1.23
C HIS A 144 -6.32 23.57 0.05
N LEU A 145 -5.17 23.14 0.58
CA LEU A 145 -5.09 22.51 1.89
C LEU A 145 -5.68 23.48 2.92
N ASN A 146 -6.94 23.27 3.30
CA ASN A 146 -7.54 23.95 4.45
C ASN A 146 -6.93 23.32 5.71
N VAL A 147 -5.69 23.71 6.01
CA VAL A 147 -5.00 23.39 7.26
C VAL A 147 -5.51 24.33 8.36
N GLU A 148 -6.82 24.44 8.53
CA GLU A 148 -7.37 25.11 9.70
C GLU A 148 -7.40 24.08 10.84
N ASN A 149 -6.31 24.04 11.62
CA ASN A 149 -6.18 23.42 12.95
C ASN A 149 -5.77 21.94 13.07
N GLY A 150 -5.01 21.36 12.13
CA GLY A 150 -4.49 19.98 12.30
C GLY A 150 -3.73 19.43 11.10
N LEU A 151 -3.35 18.14 11.16
CA LEU A 151 -2.81 17.43 10.00
C LEU A 151 -3.92 17.18 8.97
N PRO A 152 -3.60 17.11 7.67
CA PRO A 152 -4.61 17.05 6.62
C PRO A 152 -5.41 15.74 6.68
N SER A 153 -6.72 15.80 6.97
CA SER A 153 -7.64 14.64 6.96
C SER A 153 -8.32 14.45 5.59
N SER A 154 -7.58 14.74 4.52
CA SER A 154 -7.96 14.61 3.11
C SER A 154 -6.82 13.94 2.32
N GLY A 155 -7.01 13.72 1.01
CA GLY A 155 -5.99 13.16 0.14
C GLY A 155 -5.58 11.72 0.49
N THR A 156 -4.31 11.38 0.26
CA THR A 156 -3.76 10.06 0.54
C THR A 156 -2.64 10.14 1.56
N TRP A 157 -2.75 9.34 2.60
CA TRP A 157 -1.66 9.09 3.55
C TRP A 157 -1.02 7.75 3.21
N VAL A 158 0.31 7.75 3.07
CA VAL A 158 1.12 6.54 2.98
C VAL A 158 1.96 6.48 4.25
N ILE A 159 1.84 5.38 4.99
CA ILE A 159 2.54 5.12 6.23
C ILE A 159 3.54 4.01 5.95
N PRO A 160 4.77 4.34 5.54
CA PRO A 160 5.72 3.34 5.08
C PRO A 160 6.32 2.57 6.25
N ASN A 161 6.78 1.35 5.93
CA ASN A 161 7.73 0.60 6.74
C ASN A 161 7.26 0.32 8.18
N ILE A 162 5.97 0.03 8.37
CA ILE A 162 5.44 -0.37 9.68
C ILE A 162 6.12 -1.68 10.08
N LEU A 163 6.93 -1.61 11.14
CA LEU A 163 7.77 -2.69 11.66
C LEU A 163 8.66 -3.38 10.59
N GLY A 164 9.01 -2.67 9.51
CA GLY A 164 9.79 -3.24 8.42
C GLY A 164 9.05 -4.21 7.51
N ARG A 165 7.73 -4.37 7.66
CA ARG A 165 6.97 -5.47 7.02
C ARG A 165 5.93 -4.99 6.00
N ARG A 166 5.28 -3.85 6.22
CA ARG A 166 4.27 -3.31 5.29
C ARG A 166 4.21 -1.80 5.27
N ASP A 167 3.69 -1.28 4.17
CA ASP A 167 3.17 0.08 4.12
C ASP A 167 1.65 0.02 4.29
N VAL A 168 1.07 1.05 4.92
CA VAL A 168 -0.39 1.23 5.01
C VAL A 168 -0.78 2.49 4.26
N ILE A 169 -1.80 2.39 3.42
CA ILE A 169 -2.29 3.49 2.59
C ILE A 169 -3.73 3.79 3.01
N MET A 170 -3.99 5.05 3.34
CA MET A 170 -5.30 5.58 3.70
C MET A 170 -5.71 6.64 2.69
N VAL A 171 -6.84 6.41 2.01
CA VAL A 171 -7.44 7.34 1.05
C VAL A 171 -8.67 7.96 1.70
N TRP A 172 -8.55 9.22 2.14
CA TRP A 172 -9.54 9.93 2.93
C TRP A 172 -10.86 10.19 2.21
#